data_AF-A0A232EZR0-F1
#
_entry.id   AF-A0A232EZR0-F1
#
_cell.length_a   1.000
_cell.length_b   1.000
_cell.length_c   1.000
_cell.angle_alpha   90.00
_cell.angle_beta   90.00
_cell.angle_gamma   90.00
#
_symmetry.space_group_name_H-M   'P 1'
#
loop_
_entity.id
_entity.type
_entity.pdbx_description
1 polymer ?
#
loop_
_entity_poly.entity_id
_entity_poly.type
_entity_poly.pdbx_seq_one_letter_code
_entity_poly.pdbx_strand_id
1 'polypeptide(L)'
;MSDDSDYDAEQEEIDVYKRKYQLLAERCEVLQQDNERLVHRIQQARKLLKRTKKEKKYLINRLDQHGDNWREAPMGVLEENSIFQSTPKQEKGSKSVVNNIKEEKPKKGTKRKAGKADPNAPKRPANPFFQFCQEQRPRVMERLAGDPEPSKQELTRQLATTWKSLSSEDKKVYYDMYERSKEKYVAEMQIYNKKAEDAPPQMSMNVS
;
A
#
# COMPACT_ATOMS: atom_id res chain seq x y z
N MET A 1 65.16 -25.90 -13.81
CA MET A 1 64.59 -24.88 -14.72
C MET A 1 63.09 -24.96 -14.56
N SER A 2 62.64 -24.40 -13.44
CA SER A 2 61.25 -24.03 -13.13
C SER A 2 61.35 -22.50 -13.04
N ASP A 3 60.48 -21.67 -13.57
CA ASP A 3 59.09 -21.86 -13.96
C ASP A 3 58.67 -20.43 -14.32
N ASP A 4 58.96 -19.99 -15.55
CA ASP A 4 58.56 -18.65 -16.04
C ASP A 4 57.05 -18.63 -16.37
N SER A 5 56.45 -19.81 -16.55
CA SER A 5 55.05 -19.96 -16.94
C SER A 5 54.05 -19.74 -15.81
N ASP A 6 54.34 -20.14 -14.56
CA ASP A 6 53.42 -19.86 -13.45
C ASP A 6 53.41 -18.38 -13.07
N TYR A 7 54.53 -17.66 -13.22
CA TYR A 7 54.56 -16.21 -12.96
C TYR A 7 53.70 -15.42 -13.96
N ASP A 8 53.72 -15.79 -15.24
CA ASP A 8 52.86 -15.16 -16.26
C ASP A 8 51.36 -15.47 -16.01
N ALA A 9 51.03 -16.69 -15.60
CA ALA A 9 49.66 -17.09 -15.27
C ALA A 9 49.12 -16.37 -14.01
N GLU A 10 49.94 -16.24 -12.97
CA GLU A 10 49.60 -15.48 -11.76
C GLU A 10 49.41 -13.99 -12.06
N GLN A 11 50.25 -13.42 -12.93
CA GLN A 11 50.15 -12.02 -13.33
C GLN A 11 48.86 -11.74 -14.13
N GLU A 12 48.49 -12.64 -15.05
CA GLU A 12 47.23 -12.57 -15.78
C GLU A 12 46.02 -12.67 -14.84
N GLU A 13 46.06 -13.57 -13.85
CA GLU A 13 44.98 -13.73 -12.88
C GLU A 13 44.81 -12.46 -12.02
N ILE A 14 45.92 -11.90 -11.54
CA ILE A 14 45.95 -10.64 -10.80
C ILE A 14 45.34 -9.50 -11.64
N ASP A 15 45.64 -9.43 -12.93
CA ASP A 15 45.12 -8.39 -13.80
C ASP A 15 43.62 -8.56 -14.11
N VAL A 16 43.14 -9.80 -14.20
CA VAL A 16 41.70 -10.09 -14.27
C VAL A 16 40.99 -9.66 -12.99
N TYR A 17 41.55 -9.92 -11.81
CA TYR A 17 40.96 -9.45 -10.54
C TYR A 17 40.95 -7.93 -10.43
N LYS A 18 42.03 -7.24 -10.84
CA LYS A 18 42.07 -5.78 -10.88
C LYS A 18 40.96 -5.21 -11.77
N ARG A 19 40.75 -5.77 -12.96
CA ARG A 19 39.65 -5.35 -13.87
C ARG A 19 38.27 -5.59 -13.25
N LYS A 20 38.05 -6.77 -12.65
CA LYS A 20 36.78 -7.08 -11.96
C LYS A 20 36.52 -6.11 -10.79
N TYR A 21 37.55 -5.80 -10.01
CA TYR A 21 37.46 -4.83 -8.91
C TYR A 21 37.13 -3.43 -9.41
N GLN A 22 37.80 -2.96 -10.47
CA GLN A 22 37.53 -1.65 -11.07
C GLN A 22 36.08 -1.54 -11.58
N LEU A 23 35.59 -2.55 -12.28
CA LEU A 23 34.20 -2.59 -12.75
C LEU A 23 33.20 -2.57 -11.58
N LEU A 24 33.50 -3.28 -10.49
CA LEU A 24 32.66 -3.26 -9.30
C LEU A 24 32.69 -1.88 -8.62
N ALA A 25 33.85 -1.25 -8.52
CA ALA A 25 34.01 0.09 -7.96
C ALA A 25 33.22 1.12 -8.79
N GLU A 26 33.34 1.09 -10.10
CA GLU A 26 32.59 1.97 -11.02
C GLU A 26 31.08 1.76 -10.87
N ARG A 27 30.62 0.50 -10.80
CA ARG A 27 29.20 0.20 -10.56
C ARG A 27 28.72 0.73 -9.21
N CYS A 28 29.52 0.59 -8.16
CA CYS A 28 29.20 1.15 -6.84
C CYS A 28 29.12 2.68 -6.88
N GLU A 29 30.00 3.34 -7.62
CA GLU A 29 29.98 4.79 -7.78
C GLU A 29 28.72 5.28 -8.51
N VAL A 30 28.32 4.61 -9.59
CA VAL A 30 27.07 4.93 -10.30
C VAL A 30 25.86 4.76 -9.39
N LEU A 31 25.80 3.66 -8.64
CA LEU A 31 24.71 3.42 -7.67
C LEU A 31 24.69 4.50 -6.58
N GLN A 32 25.86 4.92 -6.09
CA GLN A 32 25.98 5.99 -5.11
C GLN A 32 25.42 7.31 -5.66
N GLN A 33 25.82 7.71 -6.88
CA GLN A 33 25.32 8.92 -7.53
C GLN A 33 23.80 8.89 -7.74
N ASP A 34 23.25 7.76 -8.16
CA ASP A 34 21.81 7.62 -8.34
C ASP A 34 21.05 7.66 -7.01
N ASN A 35 21.58 7.06 -5.96
CA ASN A 35 21.03 7.17 -4.61
C ASN A 35 20.99 8.63 -4.14
N GLU A 36 22.06 9.39 -4.35
CA GLU A 36 22.12 10.81 -4.01
C GLU A 36 21.06 11.62 -4.77
N ARG A 37 20.89 11.35 -6.07
CA ARG A 37 19.83 11.98 -6.90
C ARG A 37 18.44 11.66 -6.37
N LEU A 38 18.18 10.40 -6.01
CA LEU A 38 16.89 9.99 -5.44
C LEU A 38 16.63 10.67 -4.10
N VAL A 39 17.63 10.74 -3.22
CA VAL A 39 17.53 11.45 -1.94
C VAL A 39 17.17 12.93 -2.16
N HIS A 40 17.83 13.62 -3.09
CA HIS A 40 17.50 15.01 -3.43
C HIS A 40 16.06 15.17 -3.92
N ARG A 41 15.59 14.29 -4.82
CA ARG A 41 14.19 14.31 -5.30
C ARG A 41 13.19 14.09 -4.17
N ILE A 42 13.46 13.14 -3.27
CA ILE A 42 12.62 12.89 -2.09
C ILE A 42 12.59 14.12 -1.18
N GLN A 43 13.73 14.77 -0.95
CA GLN A 43 13.79 15.99 -0.15
C GLN A 43 12.96 17.13 -0.77
N GLN A 44 13.03 17.30 -2.09
CA GLN A 44 12.20 18.28 -2.81
C GLN A 44 10.71 17.98 -2.65
N ALA A 45 10.28 16.73 -2.85
CA ALA A 45 8.89 16.32 -2.64
C ALA A 45 8.43 16.58 -1.19
N ARG A 46 9.28 16.27 -0.19
CA ARG A 46 9.00 16.57 1.23
C ARG A 46 8.87 18.07 1.48
N LYS A 47 9.68 18.91 0.81
CA LYS A 47 9.60 20.38 0.92
C LYS A 47 8.28 20.91 0.35
N LEU A 48 7.86 20.41 -0.82
CA LEU A 48 6.57 20.75 -1.43
C LEU A 48 5.41 20.34 -0.52
N LEU A 49 5.41 19.11 0.01
CA LEU A 49 4.37 18.65 0.95
C LEU A 49 4.33 19.48 2.24
N LYS A 50 5.49 19.92 2.75
CA LYS A 50 5.53 20.84 3.91
C LYS A 50 4.94 22.20 3.56
N ARG A 51 5.23 22.73 2.37
CA ARG A 51 4.69 24.00 1.90
C ARG A 51 3.17 23.93 1.74
N THR A 52 2.63 22.91 1.08
CA THR A 52 1.18 22.75 0.91
C THR A 52 0.46 22.57 2.25
N LYS A 53 1.06 21.86 3.21
CA LYS A 53 0.53 21.76 4.58
C LYS A 53 0.49 23.12 5.28
N LYS A 54 1.54 23.94 5.13
CA LYS A 54 1.57 25.30 5.68
C LYS A 54 0.53 26.20 5.03
N GLU A 55 0.41 26.18 3.70
CA GLU A 55 -0.58 26.94 2.95
C GLU A 55 -2.00 26.55 3.35
N LYS A 56 -2.28 25.25 3.44
CA LYS A 56 -3.56 24.74 3.97
C LYS A 56 -3.82 25.24 5.39
N LYS A 57 -2.86 25.12 6.30
CA LYS A 57 -3.02 25.60 7.69
C LYS A 57 -3.28 27.10 7.74
N TYR A 58 -2.59 27.88 6.91
CA TYR A 58 -2.81 29.32 6.82
C TYR A 58 -4.24 29.64 6.36
N LEU A 59 -4.73 28.97 5.32
CA LEU A 59 -6.11 29.15 4.84
C LEU A 59 -7.14 28.78 5.90
N ILE A 60 -6.94 27.64 6.59
CA ILE A 60 -7.80 27.22 7.70
C ILE A 60 -7.84 28.29 8.79
N ASN A 61 -6.68 28.76 9.26
CA ASN A 61 -6.59 29.78 10.30
C ASN A 61 -7.19 31.12 9.87
N ARG A 62 -7.19 31.43 8.57
CA ARG A 62 -7.81 32.64 8.02
C ARG A 62 -9.32 32.49 7.95
N LEU A 63 -9.82 31.33 7.52
CA LEU A 63 -11.26 31.03 7.50
C LEU A 63 -11.86 30.99 8.90
N ASP A 64 -11.15 30.42 9.87
CA ASP A 64 -11.60 30.39 11.28
C ASP A 64 -11.77 31.81 11.89
N GLN A 65 -11.15 32.86 11.34
CA GLN A 65 -11.34 34.24 11.81
C GLN A 65 -12.70 34.84 11.42
N HIS A 66 -13.35 34.30 10.38
CA HIS A 66 -14.63 34.80 9.90
C HIS A 66 -15.80 34.36 10.79
N GLY A 67 -15.59 33.41 11.71
CA GLY A 67 -16.60 32.96 12.68
C GLY A 67 -17.78 32.21 12.07
N ASP A 68 -17.70 31.87 10.79
CA ASP A 68 -18.70 31.11 10.05
C ASP A 68 -18.38 29.60 10.07
N ASN A 69 -19.41 28.76 9.90
CA ASN A 69 -19.23 27.30 9.91
C ASN A 69 -18.74 26.78 8.55
N TRP A 70 -17.66 27.38 8.02
CA TRP A 70 -17.08 27.05 6.71
C TRP A 70 -16.64 25.58 6.59
N ARG A 71 -16.51 24.88 7.73
CA ARG A 71 -16.16 23.45 7.81
C ARG A 71 -17.31 22.52 7.40
N GLU A 72 -18.55 22.98 7.55
CA GLU A 72 -19.76 22.26 7.15
C GLU A 72 -20.34 22.76 5.82
N ALA A 73 -19.73 23.80 5.24
CA ALA A 73 -20.13 24.34 3.95
C ALA A 73 -20.11 23.22 2.88
N PRO A 74 -21.23 22.99 2.17
CA PRO A 74 -21.26 22.04 1.06
C PRO A 74 -20.24 22.50 0.00
N MET A 75 -19.10 21.82 -0.09
CA MET A 75 -18.11 22.03 -1.14
C MET A 75 -18.69 21.55 -2.47
N GLY A 76 -19.50 22.37 -3.11
CA GLY A 76 -20.13 22.10 -4.39
C GLY A 76 -20.51 23.39 -5.09
N VAL A 77 -20.23 23.43 -6.40
CA VAL A 77 -20.53 24.50 -7.37
C VAL A 77 -19.43 25.56 -7.53
N LEU A 78 -18.31 25.14 -8.13
CA LEU A 78 -17.71 25.91 -9.22
C LEU A 78 -17.34 24.90 -10.31
N GLU A 79 -18.32 24.59 -11.15
CA GLU A 79 -18.11 23.93 -12.43
C GLU A 79 -18.78 24.82 -13.49
N GLU A 80 -17.94 25.44 -14.33
CA GLU A 80 -18.13 26.02 -15.67
C GLU A 80 -17.04 27.10 -15.85
N ASN A 81 -15.99 26.92 -16.66
CA ASN A 81 -16.03 26.60 -18.08
C ASN A 81 -14.98 25.60 -18.54
N SER A 82 -15.46 24.66 -19.34
CA SER A 82 -14.74 23.66 -20.14
C SER A 82 -13.84 24.27 -21.21
N ILE A 83 -12.60 23.78 -21.31
CA ILE A 83 -11.97 23.51 -22.60
C ILE A 83 -11.43 22.06 -22.60
N PHE A 84 -12.07 21.28 -23.45
CA PHE A 84 -11.66 20.03 -24.09
C PHE A 84 -11.89 18.67 -23.38
N GLN A 85 -13.00 18.08 -23.83
CA GLN A 85 -13.46 16.69 -23.84
C GLN A 85 -12.32 15.69 -24.15
N SER A 86 -12.31 14.46 -23.63
CA SER A 86 -13.35 13.45 -23.88
C SER A 86 -13.47 12.36 -22.80
N THR A 87 -14.73 11.99 -22.57
CA THR A 87 -15.43 10.97 -21.75
C THR A 87 -14.87 9.53 -21.70
N PRO A 88 -15.43 8.58 -20.90
CA PRO A 88 -16.49 8.69 -19.87
C PRO A 88 -16.19 8.06 -18.48
N LYS A 89 -16.73 8.76 -17.46
CA LYS A 89 -17.17 8.37 -16.11
C LYS A 89 -17.83 6.97 -16.00
N GLN A 90 -17.71 6.32 -14.83
CA GLN A 90 -18.68 6.43 -13.71
C GLN A 90 -18.01 5.98 -12.38
N GLU A 91 -17.83 6.83 -11.34
CA GLU A 91 -18.83 7.35 -10.36
C GLU A 91 -19.49 6.22 -9.52
N LYS A 92 -19.60 6.20 -8.18
CA LYS A 92 -19.67 7.17 -7.05
C LYS A 92 -19.22 6.41 -5.78
N GLY A 93 -18.72 7.00 -4.70
CA GLY A 93 -19.20 8.18 -3.98
C GLY A 93 -19.60 7.75 -2.57
N SER A 94 -18.87 8.26 -1.59
CA SER A 94 -19.17 8.22 -0.15
C SER A 94 -20.56 8.77 0.18
N LYS A 95 -21.21 8.26 1.23
CA LYS A 95 -21.99 9.10 2.17
C LYS A 95 -22.21 8.43 3.53
N SER A 96 -22.08 9.28 4.55
CA SER A 96 -22.44 9.08 5.96
C SER A 96 -23.85 8.52 6.16
N VAL A 97 -24.08 7.91 7.33
CA VAL A 97 -25.42 7.68 7.90
C VAL A 97 -25.44 8.10 9.36
N VAL A 98 -26.47 8.87 9.71
CA VAL A 98 -27.34 8.82 10.92
C VAL A 98 -28.65 9.50 10.44
N ASN A 99 -29.90 9.04 10.64
CA ASN A 99 -30.50 7.85 11.24
C ASN A 99 -31.90 7.65 10.60
N ASN A 100 -32.26 6.37 10.38
CA ASN A 100 -33.57 5.70 10.53
C ASN A 100 -34.91 6.30 10.03
N ILE A 101 -35.47 5.73 8.95
CA ILE A 101 -36.91 5.35 8.81
C ILE A 101 -36.98 4.02 8.04
N LYS A 102 -37.81 3.08 8.54
CA LYS A 102 -38.07 1.73 8.01
C LYS A 102 -38.82 1.79 6.67
N GLU A 103 -38.45 0.94 5.70
CA GLU A 103 -39.39 0.20 4.83
C GLU A 103 -38.65 -0.77 3.89
N GLU A 104 -39.42 -1.73 3.37
CA GLU A 104 -39.06 -3.09 2.93
C GLU A 104 -38.08 -3.27 1.75
N LYS A 105 -37.48 -4.48 1.69
CA LYS A 105 -36.58 -4.97 0.63
C LYS A 105 -37.32 -5.21 -0.71
N PRO A 106 -36.54 -5.27 -1.82
CA PRO A 106 -36.37 -6.59 -2.42
C PRO A 106 -34.88 -6.97 -2.66
N LYS A 107 -34.62 -8.28 -2.57
CA LYS A 107 -33.31 -8.93 -2.75
C LYS A 107 -32.96 -9.09 -4.24
N LYS A 108 -31.73 -8.74 -4.63
CA LYS A 108 -30.90 -9.35 -5.71
C LYS A 108 -29.51 -8.68 -5.63
N GLY A 109 -28.36 -9.32 -5.51
CA GLY A 109 -28.00 -10.71 -5.74
C GLY A 109 -26.89 -10.80 -6.78
N THR A 110 -25.64 -10.40 -6.47
CA THR A 110 -24.46 -10.95 -7.16
C THR A 110 -23.25 -10.89 -6.23
N LYS A 111 -23.09 -11.94 -5.42
CA LYS A 111 -21.75 -12.33 -4.95
C LYS A 111 -20.93 -12.56 -6.22
N ARG A 112 -19.94 -11.71 -6.51
CA ARG A 112 -18.91 -12.05 -7.48
C ARG A 112 -18.30 -13.36 -6.97
N LYS A 113 -18.60 -14.47 -7.65
CA LYS A 113 -17.91 -15.74 -7.43
C LYS A 113 -16.44 -15.40 -7.62
N ALA A 114 -15.68 -15.40 -6.52
CA ALA A 114 -14.24 -15.46 -6.61
C ALA A 114 -13.96 -16.74 -7.41
N GLY A 115 -13.61 -16.58 -8.69
CA GLY A 115 -12.95 -17.66 -9.43
C GLY A 115 -11.83 -18.15 -8.53
N LYS A 116 -11.70 -19.48 -8.38
CA LYS A 116 -10.71 -20.11 -7.50
C LYS A 116 -9.36 -19.44 -7.78
N ALA A 117 -8.96 -18.55 -6.86
CA ALA A 117 -7.63 -17.99 -6.90
C ALA A 117 -6.69 -19.19 -6.83
N ASP A 118 -5.68 -19.22 -7.69
CA ASP A 118 -4.69 -20.28 -7.69
C ASP A 118 -4.25 -20.51 -6.23
N PRO A 119 -4.42 -21.74 -5.68
CA PRO A 119 -4.06 -22.03 -4.30
C PRO A 119 -2.60 -21.68 -3.96
N ASN A 120 -1.74 -21.59 -4.98
CA ASN A 120 -0.31 -21.35 -4.86
C ASN A 120 0.08 -19.88 -5.10
N ALA A 121 -0.84 -19.02 -5.51
CA ALA A 121 -0.57 -17.59 -5.65
C ALA A 121 -0.44 -16.93 -4.26
N PRO A 122 0.59 -16.09 -4.04
CA PRO A 122 0.72 -15.32 -2.79
C PRO A 122 -0.57 -14.53 -2.50
N LYS A 123 -0.98 -14.49 -1.23
CA LYS A 123 -2.19 -13.75 -0.81
C LYS A 123 -1.84 -12.27 -0.64
N ARG A 124 -2.74 -11.40 -1.12
CA ARG A 124 -2.56 -9.94 -0.96
C ARG A 124 -2.47 -9.56 0.52
N PRO A 125 -1.56 -8.65 0.91
CA PRO A 125 -1.44 -8.21 2.29
C PRO A 125 -2.72 -7.53 2.76
N ALA A 126 -3.09 -7.77 4.02
CA ALA A 126 -4.25 -7.15 4.65
C ALA A 126 -4.04 -5.63 4.82
N ASN A 127 -5.08 -4.82 4.53
CA ASN A 127 -5.04 -3.37 4.77
C ASN A 127 -4.77 -3.07 6.27
N PRO A 128 -4.05 -1.97 6.62
CA PRO A 128 -3.81 -1.54 8.00
C PRO A 128 -5.01 -1.66 8.93
N PHE A 129 -6.20 -1.22 8.50
CA PHE A 129 -7.41 -1.32 9.31
C PHE A 129 -7.84 -2.77 9.54
N PHE A 130 -7.72 -3.63 8.54
CA PHE A 130 -8.08 -5.05 8.67
C PHE A 130 -7.13 -5.77 9.63
N GLN A 131 -5.85 -5.43 9.59
CA GLN A 131 -4.85 -5.95 10.53
C GLN A 131 -5.14 -5.50 11.96
N PHE A 132 -5.48 -4.22 12.15
CA PHE A 132 -5.98 -3.71 13.44
C PHE A 132 -7.22 -4.47 13.92
N CYS A 133 -8.21 -4.69 13.04
CA CYS A 133 -9.40 -5.46 13.38
C CYS A 133 -9.06 -6.90 13.78
N GLN A 134 -8.13 -7.56 13.10
CA GLN A 134 -7.74 -8.94 13.41
C GLN A 134 -7.11 -9.04 14.81
N GLU A 135 -6.28 -8.07 15.18
CA GLU A 135 -5.62 -8.04 16.51
C GLU A 135 -6.58 -7.62 17.63
N GLN A 136 -7.42 -6.61 17.39
CA GLN A 136 -8.26 -6.03 18.44
C GLN A 136 -9.60 -6.73 18.60
N ARG A 137 -10.10 -7.44 17.59
CA ARG A 137 -11.37 -8.19 17.69
C ARG A 137 -11.43 -9.15 18.88
N PRO A 138 -10.43 -10.00 19.17
CA PRO A 138 -10.48 -10.85 20.36
C PRO A 138 -10.52 -10.03 21.66
N ARG A 139 -9.76 -8.93 21.74
CA ARG A 139 -9.75 -8.05 22.92
C ARG A 139 -11.09 -7.34 23.13
N VAL A 140 -11.71 -6.87 22.05
CA VAL A 140 -13.04 -6.24 22.11
C VAL A 140 -14.11 -7.28 22.45
N MET A 141 -13.99 -8.49 21.89
CA MET A 141 -14.90 -9.60 22.21
C MET A 141 -14.81 -9.98 23.69
N GLU A 142 -13.61 -10.08 24.26
CA GLU A 142 -13.40 -10.37 25.67
C GLU A 142 -13.94 -9.25 26.58
N ARG A 143 -13.67 -7.98 26.25
CA ARG A 143 -14.19 -6.84 27.02
C ARG A 143 -15.71 -6.73 27.00
N LEU A 144 -16.34 -7.16 25.91
CA LEU A 144 -17.79 -7.15 25.76
C LEU A 144 -18.41 -8.53 26.04
N ALA A 145 -17.62 -9.51 26.50
CA ALA A 145 -18.13 -10.82 26.86
C ALA A 145 -19.03 -10.67 28.10
N GLY A 146 -20.33 -10.60 27.83
CA GLY A 146 -21.40 -10.59 28.81
C GLY A 146 -22.60 -11.34 28.24
N ASP A 147 -23.62 -11.56 29.06
CA ASP A 147 -24.91 -12.06 28.59
C ASP A 147 -25.80 -10.85 28.25
N PRO A 148 -26.14 -10.60 26.97
CA PRO A 148 -25.92 -11.43 25.79
C PRO A 148 -24.61 -11.17 25.02
N GLU A 149 -24.13 -12.21 24.30
CA GLU A 149 -22.91 -12.16 23.50
C GLU A 149 -22.93 -10.98 22.50
N PRO A 150 -21.86 -10.19 22.41
CA PRO A 150 -21.81 -9.03 21.53
C PRO A 150 -21.91 -9.46 20.06
N SER A 151 -22.89 -8.91 19.36
CA SER A 151 -23.07 -9.15 17.92
C SER A 151 -21.80 -8.81 17.13
N LYS A 152 -21.49 -9.60 16.10
CA LYS A 152 -20.38 -9.34 15.16
C LYS A 152 -20.44 -7.94 14.55
N GLN A 153 -21.64 -7.38 14.40
CA GLN A 153 -21.84 -6.01 13.92
C GLN A 153 -21.37 -4.98 14.96
N GLU A 154 -21.67 -5.20 16.24
CA GLU A 154 -21.27 -4.30 17.32
C GLU A 154 -19.76 -4.28 17.50
N LEU A 155 -19.10 -5.45 17.46
CA LEU A 155 -17.64 -5.54 17.47
C LEU A 155 -17.02 -4.74 16.31
N THR A 156 -17.60 -4.87 15.11
CA THR A 156 -17.08 -4.15 13.92
C THR A 156 -17.28 -2.64 14.05
N ARG A 157 -18.43 -2.21 14.59
CA ARG A 157 -18.74 -0.79 14.85
C ARG A 157 -17.75 -0.21 15.86
N GLN A 158 -17.51 -0.92 16.95
CA GLN A 158 -16.59 -0.46 17.99
C GLN A 158 -15.14 -0.40 17.50
N LEU A 159 -14.69 -1.41 16.75
CA LEU A 159 -13.36 -1.39 16.12
C LEU A 159 -13.21 -0.21 15.14
N ALA A 160 -14.24 0.09 14.35
CA ALA A 160 -14.20 1.25 13.44
C ALA A 160 -14.11 2.58 14.22
N THR A 161 -14.82 2.70 15.34
CA THR A 161 -14.74 3.86 16.23
C THR A 161 -13.35 3.99 16.85
N THR A 162 -12.82 2.90 17.44
CA THR A 162 -11.47 2.89 18.02
C THR A 162 -10.41 3.23 16.99
N TRP A 163 -10.49 2.67 15.78
CA TRP A 163 -9.58 3.01 14.70
C TRP A 163 -9.62 4.50 14.35
N LYS A 164 -10.81 5.10 14.28
CA LYS A 164 -10.93 6.55 14.01
C LYS A 164 -10.29 7.37 15.11
N SER A 165 -10.46 6.98 16.38
CA SER A 165 -9.89 7.69 17.54
C SER A 165 -8.41 7.43 17.79
N LEU A 166 -7.78 6.41 17.18
CA LEU A 166 -6.35 6.17 17.32
C LEU A 166 -5.52 7.39 16.84
N SER A 167 -4.41 7.62 17.53
CA SER A 167 -3.43 8.65 17.15
C SER A 167 -2.79 8.35 15.79
N SER A 168 -2.15 9.36 15.19
CA SER A 168 -1.37 9.16 13.97
C SER A 168 -0.23 8.17 14.17
N GLU A 169 0.36 8.17 15.36
CA GLU A 169 1.48 7.35 15.78
C GLU A 169 1.07 5.88 15.90
N ASP A 170 -0.06 5.59 16.54
CA ASP A 170 -0.58 4.22 16.67
C ASP A 170 -1.00 3.67 15.30
N LYS A 171 -1.67 4.49 14.50
CA LYS A 171 -2.00 4.15 13.11
C LYS A 171 -0.74 3.86 12.30
N LYS A 172 0.34 4.63 12.51
CA LYS A 172 1.60 4.48 11.79
C LYS A 172 2.19 3.09 11.97
N VAL A 173 2.10 2.48 13.16
CA VAL A 173 2.55 1.10 13.38
C VAL A 173 1.85 0.13 12.40
N TYR A 174 0.54 0.25 12.24
CA TYR A 174 -0.22 -0.59 11.29
C TYR A 174 0.09 -0.27 9.82
N TYR A 175 0.39 0.99 9.49
CA TYR A 175 0.85 1.36 8.14
C TYR A 175 2.25 0.80 7.83
N ASP A 176 3.18 0.87 8.77
CA ASP A 176 4.53 0.34 8.64
C ASP A 176 4.49 -1.21 8.51
N MET A 177 3.64 -1.89 9.29
CA MET A 177 3.41 -3.34 9.18
C MET A 177 2.83 -3.73 7.81
N TYR A 178 1.93 -2.91 7.26
CA TYR A 178 1.38 -3.11 5.93
C TYR A 178 2.44 -2.93 4.84
N GLU A 179 3.28 -1.88 4.94
CA GLU A 179 4.36 -1.63 3.99
C GLU A 179 5.35 -2.80 3.96
N ARG A 180 5.77 -3.29 5.12
CA ARG A 180 6.62 -4.49 5.22
C ARG A 180 5.97 -5.74 4.64
N SER A 181 4.67 -5.93 4.87
CA SER A 181 3.93 -7.08 4.32
C SER A 181 3.74 -6.96 2.81
N LYS A 182 3.61 -5.74 2.29
CA LYS A 182 3.53 -5.45 0.86
C LYS A 182 4.84 -5.74 0.15
N GLU A 183 5.97 -5.36 0.73
CA GLU A 183 7.30 -5.70 0.19
C GLU A 183 7.49 -7.22 0.10
N LYS A 184 7.14 -7.96 1.16
CA LYS A 184 7.15 -9.43 1.14
C LYS A 184 6.28 -10.02 0.03
N TYR A 185 5.05 -9.53 -0.10
CA TYR A 185 4.14 -9.96 -1.15
C TYR A 185 4.71 -9.71 -2.56
N VAL A 186 5.35 -8.56 -2.78
CA VAL A 186 5.99 -8.25 -4.06
C VAL A 186 7.14 -9.22 -4.35
N ALA A 187 7.99 -9.51 -3.35
CA ALA A 187 9.07 -10.48 -3.51
C ALA A 187 8.54 -11.90 -3.77
N GLU A 188 7.54 -12.35 -3.01
CA GLU A 188 6.90 -13.66 -3.21
C GLU A 188 6.22 -13.75 -4.58
N MET A 189 5.59 -12.68 -5.05
CA MET A 189 4.97 -12.64 -6.38
C MET A 189 6.01 -12.69 -7.50
N GLN A 190 7.18 -12.05 -7.32
CA GLN A 190 8.28 -12.17 -8.29
C GLN A 190 8.81 -13.61 -8.35
N ILE A 191 8.92 -14.30 -7.22
CA ILE A 191 9.31 -15.71 -7.17
C ILE A 191 8.23 -16.58 -7.82
N TYR A 192 6.96 -16.34 -7.52
CA TYR A 192 5.83 -17.05 -8.10
C TYR A 192 5.80 -16.91 -9.63
N ASN A 193 5.95 -15.69 -10.15
CA ASN A 193 6.00 -15.45 -11.59
C ASN A 193 7.21 -16.15 -12.23
N LYS A 194 8.40 -16.09 -11.63
CA LYS A 194 9.57 -16.82 -12.14
C LYS A 194 9.36 -18.34 -12.15
N LYS A 195 8.71 -18.87 -11.10
CA LYS A 195 8.38 -20.30 -11.01
C LYS A 195 7.27 -20.72 -11.98
N ALA A 196 6.36 -19.82 -12.32
CA ALA A 196 5.33 -20.06 -13.34
C ALA A 196 5.93 -20.07 -14.76
N GLU A 197 6.97 -19.28 -15.03
CA GLU A 197 7.69 -19.26 -16.30
C GLU A 197 8.60 -20.50 -16.50
N ASP A 198 9.14 -21.06 -15.41
CA ASP A 198 10.04 -22.23 -15.43
C ASP A 198 9.30 -23.59 -15.30
N ALA A 199 7.96 -23.55 -15.21
CA ALA A 199 7.15 -24.77 -15.16
C ALA A 199 6.83 -25.26 -16.58
N PRO A 200 7.21 -26.49 -16.98
CA PRO A 200 6.81 -27.04 -18.27
C PRO A 200 5.28 -27.13 -18.36
N PRO A 201 4.68 -26.97 -19.56
CA PRO A 201 3.23 -26.94 -19.74
C PRO A 201 2.62 -28.22 -19.19
N GLN A 202 1.83 -28.07 -18.13
CA GLN A 202 1.09 -29.14 -17.49
C GLN A 202 0.03 -29.61 -18.49
N MET A 203 0.35 -30.69 -19.21
CA MET A 203 -0.53 -31.39 -20.13
C MET A 203 -1.68 -32.00 -19.30
N SER A 204 -2.83 -31.32 -19.25
CA SER A 204 -4.03 -31.84 -18.63
C SER A 204 -4.53 -33.03 -19.46
N MET A 205 -4.13 -34.24 -19.10
CA MET A 205 -4.81 -35.45 -19.55
C MET A 205 -6.21 -35.47 -18.96
N ASN A 206 -7.20 -35.13 -19.79
CA ASN A 206 -8.58 -35.52 -19.53
C ASN A 206 -8.70 -37.01 -19.87
N VAL A 207 -8.66 -37.88 -18.87
CA VAL A 207 -9.16 -39.25 -19.01
C VAL A 207 -10.68 -39.19 -19.05
N SER A 208 -11.22 -39.73 -20.15
CA SER A 208 -12.66 -39.94 -20.41
C SER A 208 -13.21 -41.13 -19.64
#